data_AF-A0A382BTX4-F1
#
_entry.id   AF-A0A382BTX4-F1
#
_cell.length_a   1.000
_cell.length_b   1.000
_cell.length_c   1.000
_cell.angle_alpha   90.00
_cell.angle_beta   90.00
_cell.angle_gamma   90.00
#
_symmetry.space_group_name_H-M   'P 1'
#
loop_
_entity.id
_entity.type
_entity.pdbx_description
1 polymer ?
#
loop_
_entity_poly.entity_id
_entity_poly.type
_entity_poly.pdbx_seq_one_letter_code
_entity_poly.pdbx_strand_id
1 'polypeptide(L)'
;VSRRPYLALGIPVYRSLDQMLAHVDAVTVAVPNHLHAAACLQTVAAGVPVMVEKPLLITNEQLKQLESTLINTSVPVHLGYRLRHNQSMLKLRERLRNVRRIRCIYELDIDKLAEGKEWTYQYSSTGGSFFTL
;
A
#
# COMPACT_ATOMS: atom_id res chain seq x y z
N VAL A 1 13.42 8.16 7.14
CA VAL A 1 13.82 6.91 6.45
C VAL A 1 15.24 7.11 5.97
N SER A 2 16.20 6.31 6.44
CA SER A 2 17.63 6.57 6.19
C SER A 2 17.91 6.50 4.69
N ARG A 3 18.39 7.58 4.09
CA ARG A 3 18.85 7.64 2.69
C ARG A 3 20.23 6.97 2.55
N ARG A 4 20.40 5.76 3.07
CA ARG A 4 21.59 4.97 2.72
C ARG A 4 21.43 4.57 1.26
N PRO A 5 22.42 4.85 0.39
CA PRO A 5 22.35 4.39 -0.98
C PRO A 5 22.26 2.86 -0.95
N TYR A 6 21.18 2.31 -1.51
CA TYR A 6 20.85 0.87 -1.52
C TYR A 6 22.02 -0.03 -1.94
N LEU A 7 22.94 0.53 -2.74
CA LEU A 7 24.17 -0.10 -3.22
C LEU A 7 25.15 -0.51 -2.11
N ALA A 8 25.10 0.13 -0.94
CA ALA A 8 26.04 -0.15 0.15
C ALA A 8 25.69 -1.40 0.98
N LEU A 9 24.51 -1.99 0.81
CA LEU A 9 24.01 -3.09 1.63
C LEU A 9 24.11 -4.47 0.95
N GLY A 10 24.68 -4.55 -0.27
CA GLY A 10 24.79 -5.82 -1.01
C GLY A 10 23.44 -6.42 -1.41
N ILE A 11 22.37 -5.63 -1.39
CA ILE A 11 21.02 -6.06 -1.76
C ILE A 11 20.96 -6.17 -3.30
N PRO A 12 20.55 -7.31 -3.87
CA PRO A 12 20.36 -7.44 -5.32
C PRO A 12 19.39 -6.39 -5.86
N VAL A 13 19.77 -5.75 -6.97
CA VAL A 13 18.94 -4.74 -7.65
C VAL A 13 18.57 -5.25 -9.04
N TYR A 14 17.28 -5.26 -9.32
CA TYR A 14 16.71 -5.68 -10.60
C TYR A 14 16.20 -4.48 -11.38
N ARG A 15 16.18 -4.59 -12.71
CA ARG A 15 15.72 -3.50 -13.60
C ARG A 15 14.21 -3.51 -13.83
N SER A 16 13.54 -4.61 -13.52
CA SER A 16 12.09 -4.73 -13.64
C SER A 16 11.53 -5.63 -12.53
N LEU A 17 10.22 -5.49 -12.30
CA LEU A 17 9.49 -6.35 -11.36
C LEU A 17 9.55 -7.82 -11.81
N ASP A 18 9.35 -8.12 -13.10
CA ASP A 18 9.42 -9.49 -13.64
C ASP A 18 10.75 -10.19 -13.35
N GLN A 19 11.87 -9.47 -13.53
CA GLN A 19 13.19 -10.04 -13.25
C GLN A 19 13.35 -10.35 -11.76
N MET A 20 12.81 -9.52 -10.88
CA MET A 20 12.89 -9.73 -9.44
C MET A 20 12.01 -10.89 -8.97
N LEU A 21 10.81 -11.06 -9.55
CA LEU A 21 9.80 -12.02 -9.08
C LEU A 21 10.29 -13.49 -9.10
N ALA A 22 11.20 -13.83 -10.01
CA ALA A 22 11.78 -15.17 -10.08
C ALA A 22 12.75 -15.52 -8.92
N HIS A 23 13.10 -14.54 -8.09
CA HIS A 23 14.14 -14.67 -7.06
C HIS A 23 13.63 -14.39 -5.64
N VAL A 24 12.32 -14.26 -5.43
CA VAL A 24 11.73 -13.88 -4.14
C VAL A 24 10.53 -14.75 -3.78
N ASP A 25 10.35 -14.99 -2.48
CA ASP A 25 9.20 -15.75 -1.97
C ASP A 25 7.97 -14.87 -1.73
N ALA A 26 8.16 -13.57 -1.60
CA ALA A 26 7.10 -12.58 -1.35
C ALA A 26 7.56 -11.16 -1.72
N VAL A 27 6.60 -10.27 -1.97
CA VAL A 27 6.86 -8.87 -2.34
C VAL A 27 6.15 -7.90 -1.40
N THR A 28 6.83 -6.81 -1.04
CA THR A 28 6.20 -5.60 -0.51
C THR A 28 6.21 -4.50 -1.56
N VAL A 29 5.03 -4.04 -1.96
CA VAL A 29 4.82 -2.95 -2.91
C VAL A 29 4.66 -1.65 -2.13
N ALA A 30 5.65 -0.76 -2.24
CA ALA A 30 5.69 0.56 -1.61
C ALA A 30 6.10 1.65 -2.61
N VAL A 31 5.47 1.64 -3.78
CA VAL A 31 5.69 2.58 -4.88
C VAL A 31 4.66 3.74 -4.79
N PRO A 32 4.67 4.74 -5.67
CA PRO A 32 3.57 5.70 -5.75
C PRO A 32 2.19 5.05 -5.97
N ASN A 33 1.12 5.64 -5.40
CA ASN A 33 -0.22 5.02 -5.32
C ASN A 33 -0.75 4.52 -6.66
N HIS A 34 -0.60 5.31 -7.74
CA HIS A 34 -1.10 4.96 -9.07
C HIS A 34 -0.48 3.68 -9.66
N LEU A 35 0.67 3.22 -9.14
CA LEU A 35 1.37 2.02 -9.60
C LEU A 35 1.01 0.77 -8.79
N HIS A 36 0.30 0.90 -7.67
CA HIS A 36 -0.01 -0.22 -6.77
C HIS A 36 -0.84 -1.32 -7.44
N ALA A 37 -1.91 -0.96 -8.14
CA ALA A 37 -2.80 -1.94 -8.77
C ALA A 37 -2.04 -2.79 -9.81
N ALA A 38 -1.25 -2.15 -10.67
CA ALA A 38 -0.46 -2.83 -11.69
C ALA A 38 0.59 -3.77 -11.08
N ALA A 39 1.35 -3.28 -10.09
CA ALA A 39 2.36 -4.10 -9.41
C ALA A 39 1.74 -5.29 -8.66
N CYS A 40 0.57 -5.09 -8.03
CA CYS A 40 -0.18 -6.16 -7.37
C CYS A 40 -0.60 -7.25 -8.37
N LEU A 41 -1.25 -6.86 -9.46
CA LEU A 41 -1.72 -7.79 -10.50
C LEU A 41 -0.56 -8.57 -11.12
N GLN A 42 0.55 -7.91 -11.43
CA GLN A 42 1.75 -8.55 -11.97
C GLN A 42 2.36 -9.56 -11.00
N THR A 43 2.42 -9.21 -9.71
CA THR A 43 2.96 -10.10 -8.65
C THR A 43 2.05 -11.32 -8.45
N VAL A 44 0.74 -11.11 -8.41
CA VAL A 44 -0.25 -12.19 -8.29
C VAL A 44 -0.24 -13.11 -9.51
N ALA A 45 -0.09 -12.57 -10.72
CA ALA A 45 0.03 -13.36 -11.94
C ALA A 45 1.28 -14.26 -11.93
N ALA A 46 2.35 -13.85 -11.26
CA ALA A 46 3.55 -14.67 -11.06
C ALA A 46 3.42 -15.71 -9.93
N GLY A 47 2.27 -15.77 -9.24
CA GLY A 47 2.04 -16.71 -8.14
C GLY A 47 2.71 -16.31 -6.82
N VAL A 48 3.22 -15.08 -6.72
CA VAL A 48 4.01 -14.63 -5.57
C VAL A 48 3.13 -13.89 -4.56
N PRO A 49 3.13 -14.26 -3.26
CA PRO A 49 2.45 -13.52 -2.21
C PRO A 49 2.85 -12.05 -2.16
N VAL A 50 1.87 -11.16 -1.93
CA VAL A 50 2.11 -9.71 -2.00
C VAL A 50 1.47 -8.93 -0.85
N MET A 51 2.26 -8.04 -0.26
CA MET A 51 1.83 -6.97 0.64
C MET A 51 1.84 -5.66 -0.15
N VAL A 52 0.71 -4.96 -0.25
CA VAL A 52 0.62 -3.68 -0.97
C VAL A 52 0.33 -2.57 0.02
N GLU A 53 1.15 -1.53 0.03
CA GLU A 53 0.85 -0.32 0.80
C GLU A 53 -0.47 0.31 0.37
N LYS A 54 -1.13 0.99 1.31
CA LYS A 54 -2.40 1.67 1.00
C LYS A 54 -2.14 2.93 0.16
N PRO A 55 -3.07 3.33 -0.72
CA PRO A 55 -4.27 2.60 -1.16
C PRO A 55 -3.92 1.53 -2.19
N LEU A 56 -4.73 0.47 -2.31
CA LEU A 56 -4.50 -0.55 -3.35
C LEU A 56 -4.67 0.01 -4.78
N LEU A 57 -5.57 0.96 -4.96
CA LEU A 57 -5.98 1.53 -6.25
C LEU A 57 -6.48 2.96 -6.06
N ILE A 58 -6.55 3.72 -7.16
CA ILE A 58 -7.05 5.10 -7.17
C ILE A 58 -8.13 5.38 -8.24
N THR A 59 -8.48 4.39 -9.09
CA THR A 59 -9.54 4.54 -10.10
C THR A 59 -10.51 3.36 -10.13
N ASN A 60 -11.73 3.60 -10.63
CA ASN A 60 -12.75 2.54 -10.76
C ASN A 60 -12.39 1.48 -11.80
N GLU A 61 -11.62 1.83 -12.83
CA GLU A 61 -11.13 0.86 -13.82
C GLU A 61 -10.19 -0.15 -13.17
N GLN A 62 -9.28 0.33 -12.31
CA GLN A 62 -8.38 -0.53 -11.54
C GLN A 62 -9.17 -1.46 -10.60
N LEU A 63 -10.24 -0.96 -9.99
CA LEU A 63 -11.11 -1.79 -9.15
C LEU A 63 -11.67 -2.99 -9.92
N LYS A 64 -12.23 -2.78 -11.11
CA LYS A 64 -12.78 -3.87 -11.93
C LYS A 64 -11.73 -4.94 -12.30
N GLN A 65 -10.50 -4.51 -12.62
CA GLN A 65 -9.38 -5.40 -12.94
C GLN A 65 -8.93 -6.21 -11.71
N LEU A 66 -8.88 -5.57 -10.55
CA LEU A 66 -8.52 -6.22 -9.30
C LEU A 66 -9.61 -7.20 -8.86
N GLU A 67 -10.90 -6.86 -8.97
CA GLU A 67 -12.00 -7.76 -8.63
C GLU A 67 -11.97 -9.04 -9.49
N SER A 68 -11.79 -8.91 -10.80
CA SER A 68 -11.76 -10.08 -11.70
C SER A 68 -10.60 -11.04 -11.39
N THR A 69 -9.48 -10.51 -10.87
CA THR A 69 -8.26 -11.28 -10.60
C THR A 69 -8.19 -11.78 -9.15
N LEU A 70 -8.40 -10.90 -8.18
CA LEU A 70 -8.16 -11.18 -6.75
C LEU A 70 -9.27 -12.01 -6.11
N ILE A 71 -10.49 -12.02 -6.64
CA ILE A 71 -11.57 -12.86 -6.10
C ILE A 71 -11.27 -14.35 -6.33
N ASN A 72 -10.58 -14.68 -7.43
CA ASN A 72 -10.33 -16.05 -7.85
C ASN A 72 -8.90 -16.52 -7.55
N THR A 73 -8.05 -15.66 -6.99
CA THR A 73 -6.65 -16.02 -6.73
C THR A 73 -6.51 -16.81 -5.44
N SER A 74 -5.63 -17.81 -5.47
CA SER A 74 -5.14 -18.49 -4.26
C SER A 74 -3.89 -17.82 -3.68
N VAL A 75 -3.34 -16.81 -4.37
CA VAL A 75 -2.14 -16.10 -3.93
C VAL A 75 -2.49 -15.18 -2.75
N PRO A 76 -1.79 -15.25 -1.61
CA PRO A 76 -2.03 -14.34 -0.51
C PRO A 76 -1.78 -12.89 -0.87
N VAL A 77 -2.79 -12.04 -0.64
CA VAL A 77 -2.71 -10.58 -0.84
C VAL A 77 -3.03 -9.88 0.48
N HIS A 78 -2.09 -9.08 0.99
CA HIS A 78 -2.28 -8.26 2.19
C HIS A 78 -2.23 -6.77 1.85
N LEU A 79 -3.04 -5.96 2.53
CA LEU A 79 -3.04 -4.51 2.37
C LEU A 79 -2.46 -3.84 3.61
N GLY A 80 -1.59 -2.86 3.40
CA GLY A 80 -0.84 -2.09 4.41
C GLY A 80 -1.69 -1.19 5.32
N TYR A 81 -2.92 -1.58 5.67
CA TYR A 81 -3.77 -0.89 6.64
C TYR A 81 -3.28 -1.13 8.08
N ARG A 82 -2.06 -0.67 8.38
CA ARG A 82 -1.35 -0.91 9.65
C ARG A 82 -2.15 -0.55 10.89
N LEU A 83 -3.03 0.45 10.80
CA LEU A 83 -3.86 0.88 11.94
C LEU A 83 -4.84 -0.20 12.42
N ARG A 84 -5.22 -1.17 11.57
CA ARG A 84 -6.04 -2.33 11.98
C ARG A 84 -5.33 -3.23 12.99
N HIS A 85 -4.00 -3.20 13.02
CA HIS A 85 -3.16 -3.97 13.95
C HIS A 85 -2.58 -3.09 15.08
N ASN A 86 -2.90 -1.80 15.10
CA ASN A 86 -2.44 -0.91 16.17
C ASN A 86 -3.14 -1.28 17.48
N GLN A 87 -2.36 -1.52 18.55
CA GLN A 87 -2.88 -1.96 19.85
C GLN A 87 -3.91 -0.99 20.45
N SER A 88 -3.74 0.32 20.25
CA SER A 88 -4.71 1.32 20.70
C SER A 88 -6.03 1.21 19.94
N MET A 89 -5.98 0.90 18.64
CA MET A 89 -7.19 0.68 17.83
C MET A 89 -7.91 -0.62 18.20
N LEU A 90 -7.16 -1.68 18.49
CA LEU A 90 -7.73 -2.95 18.96
C LEU A 90 -8.45 -2.78 20.30
N LYS A 91 -7.80 -2.14 21.28
CA LYS A 91 -8.41 -1.82 22.58
C LYS A 91 -9.60 -0.88 22.47
N LEU A 92 -9.52 0.10 21.55
CA LEU A 92 -10.66 0.97 21.28
C LEU A 92 -11.84 0.14 20.77
N ARG A 93 -11.64 -0.70 19.75
CA ARG A 93 -12.68 -1.58 19.18
C ARG A 93 -13.37 -2.44 20.24
N GLU A 94 -12.61 -3.01 21.18
CA GLU A 94 -13.18 -3.79 22.30
C GLU A 94 -14.11 -2.97 23.20
N ARG A 95 -13.80 -1.69 23.42
CA ARG A 95 -14.58 -0.77 24.25
C ARG A 95 -15.80 -0.18 23.55
N LEU A 96 -15.86 -0.23 22.21
CA LEU A 96 -16.91 0.44 21.42
C LEU A 96 -18.26 -0.30 21.37
N ARG A 97 -18.45 -1.41 22.08
CA ARG A 97 -19.65 -2.28 21.99
C ARG A 97 -21.01 -1.56 22.15
N ASN A 98 -21.05 -0.41 22.83
CA ASN A 98 -22.28 0.40 23.06
C ASN A 98 -22.09 1.89 22.77
N VAL A 99 -21.22 2.26 21.84
CA VAL A 99 -20.94 3.67 21.52
C VAL A 99 -21.83 4.16 20.39
N ARG A 100 -22.60 5.23 20.66
CA ARG A 100 -23.51 5.87 19.68
C ARG A 100 -22.86 6.99 18.86
N ARG A 101 -21.74 7.55 19.35
CA ARG A 101 -21.03 8.65 18.69
C ARG A 101 -19.54 8.57 18.99
N ILE A 102 -18.73 8.68 17.96
CA ILE A 102 -17.28 8.82 18.05
C ILE A 102 -16.92 10.14 17.37
N ARG A 103 -16.10 10.97 18.03
CA ARG A 103 -15.46 12.12 17.40
C ARG A 103 -13.98 11.80 17.27
N CYS A 104 -13.44 11.97 16.08
CA CYS A 104 -12.03 11.79 15.80
C CYS A 104 -11.46 13.09 15.24
N ILE A 105 -10.31 13.51 15.77
CA ILE A 105 -9.58 14.69 15.31
C ILE A 105 -8.16 14.21 15.08
N TYR A 106 -7.65 14.43 13.87
CA TYR A 106 -6.27 14.16 13.51
C TYR A 106 -5.63 15.48 13.12
N GLU A 107 -4.45 15.74 13.68
CA GLU A 107 -3.56 16.79 13.22
C GLU A 107 -2.41 16.11 12.50
N LEU A 108 -2.39 16.26 11.19
CA LEU A 108 -1.42 15.62 10.32
C LEU A 108 -0.66 16.72 9.60
N ASP A 109 0.64 16.77 9.85
CA ASP A 109 1.58 17.67 9.19
C ASP A 109 1.86 17.12 7.78
N ILE A 110 0.85 17.22 6.91
CA ILE A 110 0.86 16.61 5.56
C ILE A 110 2.03 17.15 4.75
N ASP A 111 2.34 18.44 4.88
CA ASP A 111 3.43 19.08 4.16
C ASP A 111 4.78 18.45 4.53
N LYS A 112 5.01 18.19 5.82
CA LYS A 112 6.19 17.46 6.28
C LYS A 112 6.23 16.01 5.78
N LEU A 113 5.07 15.34 5.69
CA LEU A 113 4.99 13.96 5.20
C LEU A 113 5.21 13.85 3.67
N ALA A 114 4.88 14.91 2.94
CA ALA A 114 5.00 15.05 1.50
C ALA A 114 6.38 15.55 1.03
N GLU A 115 7.23 15.99 1.95
CA GLU A 115 8.57 16.50 1.64
C GLU A 115 9.39 15.48 0.81
N GLY A 116 9.84 15.93 -0.38
CA GLY A 116 10.61 15.10 -1.32
C GLY A 116 9.78 14.07 -2.10
N LYS A 117 8.44 14.17 -2.10
CA LYS A 117 7.53 13.29 -2.85
C LYS A 117 6.60 14.11 -3.75
N GLU A 118 7.13 14.75 -4.78
CA GLU A 118 6.35 15.66 -5.65
C GLU A 118 5.04 15.06 -6.20
N TRP A 119 5.02 13.75 -6.44
CA TRP A 119 3.82 13.03 -6.89
C TRP A 119 2.65 13.11 -5.89
N THR A 120 2.88 13.39 -4.60
CA THR A 120 1.82 13.47 -3.58
C THR A 120 0.92 14.69 -3.72
N TYR A 121 1.31 15.67 -4.55
CA TYR A 121 0.51 16.85 -4.86
C TYR A 121 -0.33 16.69 -6.13
N GLN A 122 -0.14 15.60 -6.87
CA GLN A 122 -0.84 15.35 -8.13
C GLN A 122 -2.02 14.41 -7.88
N TYR A 123 -3.23 14.87 -8.20
CA TYR A 123 -4.45 14.08 -8.01
C TYR A 123 -4.40 12.75 -8.78
N SER A 124 -3.95 12.79 -10.03
CA SER A 124 -3.78 11.61 -10.90
C SER A 124 -2.82 10.55 -10.32
N SER A 125 -1.90 10.97 -9.45
CA SER A 125 -0.87 10.09 -8.88
C SER A 125 -1.24 9.56 -7.50
N THR A 126 -2.21 10.20 -6.82
CA THR A 126 -2.56 9.95 -5.41
C THR A 126 -3.98 9.47 -5.18
N GLY A 127 -4.93 9.87 -6.04
CA GLY A 127 -6.37 9.80 -5.77
C GLY A 127 -6.90 10.96 -4.89
N GLY A 128 -6.02 11.91 -4.51
CA GLY A 128 -6.33 13.01 -3.60
C GLY A 128 -6.17 12.67 -2.11
N SER A 129 -6.44 13.66 -1.27
CA SER A 129 -6.17 13.63 0.19
C SER A 129 -6.88 12.49 0.92
N PHE A 130 -8.01 12.01 0.39
CA PHE A 130 -8.76 10.89 0.97
C PHE A 130 -7.96 9.57 1.01
N PHE A 131 -7.03 9.37 0.07
CA PHE A 131 -6.23 8.14 -0.02
C PHE A 131 -4.80 8.28 0.52
N THR A 132 -4.31 9.52 0.68
CA THR A 132 -2.98 9.80 1.22
C THR A 132 -2.98 9.87 2.75
N LEU A 133 -4.11 10.18 3.39
CA LEU A 133 -4.39 9.98 4.82
C LEU A 133 -4.57 8.50 5.18
#